data_AF-A0A7W7I2Y1-F1
#
_entry.id   AF-A0A7W7I2Y1-F1
#
_cell.length_a   1.000
_cell.length_b   1.000
_cell.length_c   1.000
_cell.angle_alpha   90.00
_cell.angle_beta   90.00
_cell.angle_gamma   90.00
#
_symmetry.space_group_name_H-M   'P 1'
#
loop_
_entity.id
_entity.type
_entity.pdbx_description
1 polymer ?
#
loop_
_entity_poly.entity_id
_entity_poly.type
_entity_poly.pdbx_seq_one_letter_code
_entity_poly.pdbx_strand_id
1 'polypeptide(L)'
;MEALTADEGKQRTVILGDLAAVEVARKHPDEACAHAQAALDQLGITWYATGMERIREVRHGLQPWAGTECVRQLDDRLYGWQTTLSALRC
;
A
#
# COMPACT_ATOMS: atom_id res chain seq x y z
N MET A 1 -17.44 -5.19 19.06
CA MET A 1 -16.79 -6.10 18.09
C MET A 1 -16.16 -5.36 16.91
N GLU A 2 -16.68 -4.20 16.48
CA GLU A 2 -16.07 -3.38 15.40
C GLU A 2 -14.68 -2.78 15.69
N ALA A 3 -14.37 -2.45 16.95
CA ALA A 3 -13.06 -1.85 17.27
C ALA A 3 -11.89 -2.83 17.10
N LEU A 4 -12.13 -4.13 17.31
CA LEU A 4 -11.11 -5.17 17.15
C LEU A 4 -10.74 -5.36 15.67
N THR A 5 -11.76 -5.41 14.79
CA THR A 5 -11.57 -5.61 13.36
C THR A 5 -10.90 -4.41 12.69
N ALA A 6 -11.16 -3.19 13.17
CA ALA A 6 -10.49 -1.99 12.70
C ALA A 6 -9.01 -1.90 13.16
N ASP A 7 -8.69 -2.37 14.37
CA ASP A 7 -7.31 -2.39 14.87
C ASP A 7 -6.47 -3.46 14.16
N GLU A 8 -7.03 -4.67 13.98
CA GLU A 8 -6.46 -5.73 13.13
C GLU A 8 -6.26 -5.23 11.70
N GLY A 9 -7.23 -4.45 11.21
CA GLY A 9 -7.18 -3.68 9.97
C GLY A 9 -5.88 -2.90 9.80
N LYS A 10 -5.66 -1.97 10.73
CA LYS A 10 -4.52 -1.05 10.77
C LYS A 10 -3.19 -1.80 10.95
N GLN A 11 -3.15 -2.76 11.87
CA GLN A 11 -1.95 -3.55 12.13
C GLN A 11 -1.52 -4.34 10.89
N ARG A 12 -2.47 -4.94 10.16
CA ARG A 12 -2.18 -5.65 8.92
C ARG A 12 -1.58 -4.74 7.85
N THR A 13 -2.12 -3.53 7.67
CA THR A 13 -1.55 -2.56 6.71
C THR A 13 -0.12 -2.17 7.08
N VAL A 14 0.17 -1.99 8.38
CA VAL A 14 1.53 -1.68 8.86
C VAL A 14 2.50 -2.83 8.54
N ILE A 15 2.13 -4.07 8.90
CA ILE A 15 2.95 -5.27 8.66
C ILE A 15 3.23 -5.45 7.16
N LEU A 16 2.22 -5.29 6.32
CA LEU A 16 2.38 -5.41 4.86
C LEU A 16 3.29 -4.30 4.29
N GLY A 17 3.17 -3.08 4.80
CA GLY A 17 4.07 -1.98 4.43
C GLY A 17 5.53 -2.24 4.82
N ASP A 18 5.76 -2.72 6.04
CA ASP A 18 7.11 -3.06 6.53
C ASP A 18 7.73 -4.20 5.72
N LEU A 19 6.96 -5.25 5.42
CA LEU A 19 7.43 -6.37 4.60
C LEU A 19 7.77 -5.90 3.18
N ALA A 20 6.96 -5.03 2.60
CA ALA A 20 7.24 -4.45 1.29
C ALA A 20 8.55 -3.64 1.30
N ALA A 21 8.80 -2.85 2.36
CA ALA A 21 10.04 -2.09 2.52
C ALA A 21 11.28 -3.00 2.63
N VAL A 22 11.16 -4.14 3.34
CA VAL A 22 12.21 -5.16 3.39
C VAL A 22 12.52 -5.71 2.00
N GLU A 23 11.49 -6.03 1.20
CA GLU A 23 11.70 -6.58 -0.15
C GLU A 23 12.28 -5.54 -1.13
N VAL A 24 11.94 -4.26 -0.97
CA VAL A 24 12.64 -3.17 -1.68
C VAL A 24 14.13 -3.16 -1.34
N ALA A 25 14.48 -3.26 -0.05
CA ALA A 25 15.88 -3.29 0.39
C ALA A 25 16.62 -4.53 -0.13
N ARG A 26 15.91 -5.65 -0.31
CA ARG A 26 16.42 -6.89 -0.91
C ARG A 26 16.47 -6.88 -2.43
N LYS A 27 16.01 -5.79 -3.08
CA LYS A 27 15.93 -5.66 -4.55
C LYS A 27 14.97 -6.66 -5.19
N HIS A 28 13.90 -7.01 -4.49
CA HIS A 28 12.83 -7.88 -4.96
C HIS A 28 11.56 -7.07 -5.26
N PRO A 29 11.51 -6.36 -6.41
CA PRO A 29 10.42 -5.44 -6.70
C PRO A 29 9.05 -6.12 -6.80
N ASP A 30 8.99 -7.36 -7.30
CA ASP A 30 7.73 -8.08 -7.49
C ASP A 30 7.06 -8.42 -6.15
N GLU A 31 7.84 -8.89 -5.19
CA GLU A 31 7.40 -9.21 -3.83
C GLU A 31 7.01 -7.93 -3.07
N ALA A 32 7.79 -6.87 -3.25
CA ALA A 32 7.47 -5.56 -2.70
C ALA A 32 6.13 -5.00 -3.21
N CYS A 33 5.84 -5.05 -4.53
CA CYS A 33 4.54 -4.58 -5.00
C CYS A 33 3.41 -5.48 -4.50
N ALA A 34 3.61 -6.80 -4.43
CA ALA A 34 2.56 -7.72 -3.96
C ALA A 34 2.12 -7.36 -2.53
N HIS A 35 3.08 -7.08 -1.65
CA HIS A 35 2.81 -6.62 -0.29
C HIS A 35 2.17 -5.22 -0.26
N ALA A 36 2.65 -4.27 -1.07
CA ALA A 36 2.08 -2.93 -1.16
C ALA A 36 0.63 -2.93 -1.69
N GLN A 37 0.33 -3.77 -2.67
CA GLN A 37 -1.00 -3.96 -3.22
C GLN A 37 -1.95 -4.57 -2.19
N ALA A 38 -1.52 -5.60 -1.46
CA ALA A 38 -2.30 -6.17 -0.36
C ALA A 38 -2.56 -5.14 0.76
N ALA A 39 -1.61 -4.24 1.03
CA ALA A 39 -1.80 -3.15 1.97
C ALA A 39 -2.84 -2.13 1.49
N LEU A 40 -2.86 -1.82 0.19
CA LEU A 40 -3.89 -0.98 -0.44
C LEU A 40 -5.27 -1.63 -0.38
N ASP A 41 -5.37 -2.94 -0.61
CA ASP A 41 -6.63 -3.68 -0.46
C ASP A 41 -7.19 -3.55 0.96
N GLN A 42 -6.32 -3.66 1.98
CA GLN A 42 -6.73 -3.51 3.37
C GLN A 42 -7.21 -2.11 3.72
N LEU A 43 -6.58 -1.07 3.14
CA LEU A 43 -7.04 0.30 3.30
C LEU A 43 -8.43 0.52 2.70
N GLY A 44 -8.82 -0.30 1.72
CA GLY A 44 -10.16 -0.37 1.11
C GLY A 44 -11.24 -0.69 2.13
N ILE A 45 -10.87 -1.48 3.13
CA ILE A 45 -11.76 -1.96 4.19
C ILE A 45 -11.69 -1.00 5.39
N THR A 46 -10.49 -0.59 5.80
CA THR A 46 -10.28 0.30 6.94
C THR A 46 -9.33 1.42 6.56
N TRP A 47 -9.87 2.62 6.37
CA TRP A 47 -9.07 3.79 6.05
C TRP A 47 -8.09 4.11 7.18
N TYR A 48 -6.81 4.26 6.82
CA TYR A 48 -5.76 4.59 7.77
C TYR A 48 -4.65 5.43 7.11
N ALA A 49 -4.54 6.69 7.54
CA ALA A 49 -3.61 7.65 6.95
C ALA A 49 -2.14 7.20 7.03
N THR A 50 -1.71 6.67 8.19
CA THR A 50 -0.35 6.13 8.37
C THR A 50 -0.08 4.93 7.47
N GLY A 51 -1.11 4.13 7.18
CA GLY A 51 -1.00 3.03 6.23
C GLY A 51 -0.71 3.53 4.80
N MET A 52 -1.41 4.58 4.36
CA MET A 52 -1.15 5.19 3.05
C MET A 52 0.24 5.83 2.96
N GLU A 53 0.72 6.46 4.02
CA GLU A 53 2.07 7.06 4.05
C GLU A 53 3.15 6.00 3.84
N ARG A 54 3.07 4.87 4.56
CA ARG A 54 3.99 3.75 4.41
C ARG A 54 3.99 3.16 3.00
N ILE A 55 2.82 3.05 2.36
CA ILE A 55 2.74 2.56 0.97
C ILE A 55 3.41 3.54 0.00
N ARG A 56 3.30 4.85 0.23
CA ARG A 56 3.99 5.85 -0.59
C ARG A 56 5.51 5.79 -0.42
N GLU A 57 5.99 5.52 0.79
CA GLU A 57 7.43 5.31 1.04
C GLU A 57 7.96 4.07 0.29
N VAL A 58 7.25 2.95 0.35
CA VAL A 58 7.58 1.74 -0.43
C VAL A 58 7.61 2.07 -1.92
N ARG A 59 6.61 2.79 -2.42
CA ARG A 59 6.57 3.20 -3.83
C ARG A 59 7.76 4.09 -4.19
N HIS A 60 8.19 4.99 -3.30
CA HIS A 60 9.39 5.80 -3.50
C HIS A 60 10.64 4.91 -3.61
N GLY A 61 10.78 3.92 -2.73
CA GLY A 61 11.88 2.95 -2.79
C GLY A 61 11.89 2.09 -4.06
N LEU A 62 10.73 1.89 -4.70
CA LEU A 62 10.59 1.18 -5.98
C LEU A 62 10.98 2.02 -7.21
N GLN A 63 11.41 3.28 -7.05
CA GLN A 63 11.79 4.16 -8.16
C GLN A 63 12.82 3.54 -9.14
N PRO A 64 13.84 2.76 -8.71
CA PRO A 64 14.75 2.09 -9.64
C PRO A 64 14.08 1.10 -10.59
N TRP A 65 12.89 0.59 -10.23
CA TRP A 65 12.10 -0.37 -11.01
C TRP A 65 10.82 0.23 -11.60
N ALA A 66 10.73 1.56 -11.72
CA ALA A 66 9.53 2.26 -12.19
C ALA A 66 9.03 1.80 -13.58
N GLY A 67 9.89 1.27 -14.44
CA GLY A 67 9.52 0.74 -15.75
C GLY A 67 8.87 -0.66 -15.73
N THR A 68 8.94 -1.37 -14.60
CA THR A 68 8.39 -2.73 -14.48
C THR A 68 6.87 -2.72 -14.46
N GLU A 69 6.27 -3.80 -14.96
CA GLU A 69 4.81 -3.98 -14.96
C GLU A 69 4.24 -3.90 -13.54
N CYS A 70 4.91 -4.52 -12.59
CA CYS A 70 4.57 -4.52 -11.17
C CYS A 70 4.39 -3.11 -10.59
N VAL A 71 5.36 -2.23 -10.84
CA VAL A 71 5.36 -0.86 -10.29
C VAL A 71 4.31 0.00 -11.01
N ARG A 72 4.12 -0.18 -12.32
CA ARG A 72 3.05 0.50 -13.06
C ARG A 72 1.66 0.13 -12.53
N GLN A 73 1.39 -1.15 -12.26
CA GLN A 73 0.13 -1.57 -11.66
C GLN A 73 -0.07 -0.97 -10.26
N LEU A 74 0.99 -0.89 -9.46
CA LEU A 74 0.93 -0.22 -8.16
C LEU A 74 0.58 1.26 -8.29
N ASP A 75 1.15 1.96 -9.27
CA ASP A 75 0.85 3.37 -9.57
C ASP A 75 -0.60 3.58 -10.00
N ASP A 76 -1.12 2.74 -10.91
CA ASP A 76 -2.51 2.81 -11.36
C ASP A 76 -3.49 2.66 -10.20
N ARG A 77 -3.20 1.73 -9.28
CA ARG A 77 -3.99 1.53 -8.06
C ARG A 77 -3.90 2.73 -7.12
N LEU A 78 -2.72 3.31 -6.91
CA LEU A 78 -2.52 4.50 -6.07
C LEU A 78 -3.28 5.72 -6.62
N TYR A 79 -3.30 5.90 -7.94
CA TYR A 79 -4.07 6.94 -8.60
C TYR A 79 -5.58 6.73 -8.43
N GLY A 80 -6.06 5.48 -8.62
CA GLY A 80 -7.45 5.11 -8.36
C GLY A 80 -7.87 5.42 -6.91
N TRP A 81 -6.98 5.16 -5.95
CA TRP A 81 -7.19 5.44 -4.53
C TRP A 81 -7.41 6.93 -4.22
N GLN A 82 -6.69 7.83 -4.89
CA GLN A 82 -6.92 9.28 -4.78
C GLN A 82 -8.33 9.68 -5.25
N THR A 83 -8.85 8.99 -6.26
CA THR A 83 -10.21 9.21 -6.77
C THR A 83 -11.26 8.71 -5.77
N THR A 84 -11.08 7.51 -5.20
CA THR A 84 -11.97 6.96 -4.16
C THR A 84 -12.02 7.87 -2.92
N LEU A 85 -10.89 8.40 -2.48
CA LEU A 85 -10.85 9.32 -1.33
C LEU A 85 -11.52 10.67 -1.60
N SER A 86 -11.38 11.16 -2.83
CA SER A 86 -12.06 12.39 -3.25
C SER A 86 -13.58 12.20 -3.27
N ALA A 87 -14.06 11.02 -3.69
CA ALA A 87 -15.48 10.69 -3.70
C ALA A 87 -16.09 10.50 -2.30
N LEU A 88 -15.33 9.99 -1.33
CA LEU A 88 -15.77 9.81 0.07
C LEU A 88 -15.82 11.12 0.87
N ARG A 89 -15.29 12.23 0.32
CA ARG A 89 -15.22 13.54 0.98
C ARG A 89 -16.33 14.51 0.53
N CYS A 90 -17.24 14.04 -0.31
CA CYS A 90 -18.42 14.78 -0.79
C CYS A 90 -19.68 14.42 0.02
#